data_AF-A0A3D5MK08-F1
#
_entry.id   AF-A0A3D5MK08-F1
#
_cell.length_a   1.000
_cell.length_b   1.000
_cell.length_c   1.000
_cell.angle_alpha   90.00
_cell.angle_beta   90.00
_cell.angle_gamma   90.00
#
_symmetry.space_group_name_H-M   'P 1'
#
loop_
_entity.id
_entity.type
_entity.pdbx_description
1 polymer ?
#
loop_
_entity_poly.entity_id
_entity_poly.type
_entity_poly.pdbx_seq_one_letter_code
_entity_poly.pdbx_strand_id
1 'polypeptide(L)'
;RVDGVASGKIKKAPGGPPSLALIENPDILAGVSAPGPRRPKLVVGFAAETSDLAVNARAKLSRKGCDWIVGNDVSDEVFGSDGNAVTLFTQGGDEPWPRQSKTEVARKLAQRIADHFKA
;
A
#
# COMPACT_ATOMS: atom_id res chain seq x y z
N ARG A 1 -14.41 7.55 0.46
CA ARG A 1 -14.67 8.99 0.75
C ARG A 1 -16.07 9.14 1.32
N VAL A 2 -16.41 10.29 1.92
CA VAL A 2 -17.80 10.61 2.27
C VAL A 2 -18.65 10.66 1.00
N ASP A 3 -19.87 10.15 1.08
CA ASP A 3 -20.83 10.15 -0.03
C ASP A 3 -21.34 11.57 -0.34
N GLY A 4 -21.59 12.35 0.72
CA GLY A 4 -22.00 13.75 0.64
C GLY A 4 -21.05 14.67 1.39
N VAL A 5 -20.73 15.82 0.79
CA VAL A 5 -19.98 16.90 1.44
C VAL A 5 -20.95 17.97 1.90
N ALA A 6 -20.97 18.27 3.20
CA ALA A 6 -21.79 19.36 3.74
C ALA A 6 -21.26 20.73 3.28
N SER A 7 -22.16 21.65 2.93
CA SER A 7 -21.81 23.01 2.52
C SER A 7 -21.28 23.90 3.66
N GLY A 8 -21.33 23.41 4.91
CA GLY A 8 -20.82 24.10 6.07
C GLY A 8 -20.60 23.15 7.26
N LYS A 9 -20.09 23.70 8.35
CA LYS A 9 -19.81 22.94 9.57
C LYS A 9 -21.08 22.24 10.09
N ILE A 10 -21.01 20.92 10.21
CA ILE A 10 -22.10 20.12 10.79
C ILE A 10 -22.25 20.50 12.28
N LYS A 11 -23.43 21.01 12.65
CA LYS A 11 -23.76 21.43 14.02
C LYS A 11 -24.30 20.25 14.82
N LYS A 12 -24.19 20.32 16.15
CA LYS A 12 -24.86 19.37 17.05
C LYS A 12 -26.38 19.53 16.93
N ALA A 13 -27.11 18.43 16.85
CA ALA A 13 -28.56 18.40 16.83
C ALA A 13 -29.10 17.40 17.88
N PRO A 14 -30.32 17.62 18.42
CA PRO A 14 -31.01 16.60 19.21
C PRO A 14 -31.20 15.32 18.37
N GLY A 15 -31.05 14.15 18.98
CA GLY A 15 -31.20 12.86 18.28
C GLY A 15 -29.90 12.10 18.01
N GLY A 16 -28.75 12.62 18.48
CA GLY A 16 -27.47 11.91 18.44
C GLY A 16 -26.52 12.38 17.33
N PRO A 17 -25.33 11.75 17.21
CA PRO A 17 -24.38 12.11 16.17
C PRO A 17 -24.92 11.77 14.77
N PRO A 18 -24.58 12.58 13.75
CA PRO A 18 -24.97 12.30 12.37
C PRO A 18 -24.28 11.03 11.85
N SER A 19 -24.98 10.28 11.01
CA SER A 19 -24.38 9.16 10.27
C SER A 19 -23.52 9.68 9.12
N LEU A 20 -22.38 9.03 8.86
CA LEU A 20 -21.52 9.30 7.72
C LEU A 20 -21.63 8.15 6.71
N ALA A 21 -22.34 8.39 5.61
CA ALA A 21 -22.33 7.47 4.48
C ALA A 21 -20.99 7.56 3.75
N LEU A 22 -20.40 6.40 3.44
CA LEU A 22 -19.12 6.28 2.75
C LEU A 22 -19.32 5.59 1.41
N ILE A 23 -18.58 6.06 0.41
CA ILE A 23 -18.46 5.42 -0.90
C ILE A 23 -17.00 5.07 -1.18
N GLU A 24 -16.78 3.98 -1.90
CA GLU A 24 -15.44 3.53 -2.27
C GLU A 24 -14.73 4.56 -3.14
N ASN A 25 -13.44 4.76 -2.88
CA ASN A 25 -12.59 5.57 -3.74
C ASN A 25 -12.16 4.77 -4.96
N PRO A 26 -11.95 5.43 -6.12
CA PRO A 26 -11.29 4.80 -7.24
C PRO A 26 -9.94 4.22 -6.82
N ASP A 27 -9.63 3.04 -7.32
CA ASP A 27 -8.40 2.34 -7.03
C ASP A 27 -7.26 2.88 -7.88
N ILE A 28 -6.53 3.87 -7.34
CA ILE A 28 -5.47 4.57 -8.06
C ILE A 28 -4.38 3.60 -8.51
N LEU A 29 -3.97 2.67 -7.65
CA LEU A 29 -2.91 1.71 -7.98
C LEU A 29 -3.35 0.78 -9.12
N ALA A 30 -4.58 0.24 -9.06
CA ALA A 30 -5.10 -0.57 -10.16
C ALA A 30 -5.22 0.22 -11.47
N GLY A 31 -5.59 1.51 -11.38
CA GLY A 31 -5.61 2.41 -12.53
C GLY A 31 -4.24 2.63 -13.17
N VAL A 32 -3.18 2.79 -12.38
CA VAL A 32 -1.79 2.93 -12.85
C VAL A 32 -1.26 1.62 -13.43
N SER A 33 -1.62 0.49 -12.81
CA SER A 33 -1.22 -0.85 -13.24
C SER A 33 -1.97 -1.37 -14.46
N ALA A 34 -3.04 -0.69 -14.88
CA ALA A 34 -3.91 -1.15 -15.95
C ALA A 34 -3.12 -1.41 -17.25
N PRO A 35 -3.35 -2.54 -17.96
CA PRO A 35 -2.67 -2.84 -19.20
C PRO A 35 -2.88 -1.74 -20.25
N GLY A 36 -1.82 -1.36 -20.95
CA GLY A 36 -1.90 -0.39 -22.04
C GLY A 36 -0.58 0.37 -22.26
N PRO A 37 -0.52 1.23 -23.30
CA PRO A 37 0.71 1.92 -23.69
C PRO A 37 1.21 2.93 -22.65
N ARG A 38 0.36 3.32 -21.69
CA ARG A 38 0.69 4.26 -20.61
C ARG A 38 1.11 3.58 -19.31
N ARG A 39 1.05 2.25 -19.24
CA ARG A 39 1.47 1.52 -18.04
C ARG A 39 2.98 1.71 -17.85
N PRO A 40 3.44 2.12 -16.66
CA PRO A 40 4.87 2.11 -16.35
C PRO A 40 5.47 0.71 -16.54
N LYS A 41 6.75 0.65 -16.89
CA LYS A 41 7.48 -0.63 -17.00
C LYS A 41 7.54 -1.39 -15.67
N LEU A 42 7.57 -0.67 -14.55
CA LEU A 42 7.53 -1.21 -13.20
C LEU A 42 6.54 -0.42 -12.36
N VAL A 43 5.59 -1.12 -11.73
CA VAL A 43 4.65 -0.56 -10.76
C VAL A 43 4.86 -1.25 -9.40
N VAL A 44 5.22 -0.46 -8.40
CA VAL A 44 5.47 -0.93 -7.03
C VAL A 44 4.39 -0.37 -6.11
N GLY A 45 3.63 -1.26 -5.47
CA GLY A 45 2.71 -0.88 -4.39
C GLY A 45 3.31 -1.11 -3.01
N PHE A 46 2.68 -0.51 -1.99
CA PHE A 46 3.01 -0.71 -0.59
C PHE A 46 1.79 -1.24 0.15
N ALA A 47 2.00 -2.15 1.11
CA ALA A 47 0.94 -2.72 1.91
C ALA A 47 1.38 -2.81 3.37
N ALA A 48 0.65 -2.13 4.25
CA ALA A 48 0.71 -2.40 5.68
C ALA A 48 -0.42 -3.38 6.03
N GLU A 49 -0.10 -4.46 6.74
CA GLU A 49 -1.06 -5.45 7.23
C GLU A 49 -0.91 -5.63 8.73
N THR A 50 -2.00 -6.02 9.41
CA THR A 50 -1.99 -6.36 10.84
C THR A 50 -2.08 -7.87 11.09
N SER A 51 -2.29 -8.66 10.04
CA SER A 51 -2.34 -10.12 10.07
C SER A 51 -2.09 -10.69 8.67
N ASP A 52 -1.67 -11.95 8.61
CA ASP A 52 -1.56 -12.74 7.38
C ASP A 52 -0.84 -12.01 6.23
N LEU A 53 0.27 -11.34 6.55
CA LEU A 53 0.98 -10.42 5.65
C LEU A 53 1.19 -11.00 4.24
N ALA A 54 1.69 -12.24 4.16
CA ALA A 54 2.00 -12.86 2.86
C ALA A 54 0.75 -13.12 2.01
N VAL A 55 -0.33 -13.61 2.63
CA VAL A 55 -1.59 -13.89 1.94
C VAL A 55 -2.20 -12.59 1.43
N ASN A 56 -2.29 -11.58 2.29
CA ASN A 56 -2.90 -10.30 1.97
C ASN A 56 -2.06 -9.51 0.94
N ALA A 57 -0.73 -9.51 1.06
CA ALA A 57 0.16 -8.86 0.11
C ALA A 57 0.08 -9.51 -1.29
N ARG A 58 0.05 -10.85 -1.38
CA ARG A 58 -0.09 -11.56 -2.66
C ARG A 58 -1.47 -11.34 -3.28
N ALA A 59 -2.53 -11.34 -2.48
CA ALA A 59 -3.87 -10.99 -2.96
C ALA A 59 -3.92 -9.55 -3.49
N LYS A 60 -3.26 -8.60 -2.81
CA LYS A 60 -3.11 -7.21 -3.30
C LYS A 60 -2.29 -7.15 -4.58
N LEU A 61 -1.18 -7.86 -4.67
CA LEU A 61 -0.35 -7.92 -5.89
C LEU A 61 -1.19 -8.32 -7.11
N SER A 62 -1.93 -9.43 -6.98
CA SER A 62 -2.82 -9.93 -8.04
C SER A 62 -3.97 -8.96 -8.34
N ARG A 63 -4.74 -8.56 -7.32
CA ARG A 63 -5.92 -7.69 -7.49
C ARG A 63 -5.57 -6.32 -8.07
N LYS A 64 -4.42 -5.75 -7.70
CA LYS A 64 -3.98 -4.42 -8.12
C LYS A 64 -3.17 -4.44 -9.42
N GLY A 65 -2.77 -5.61 -9.92
CA GLY A 65 -2.01 -5.77 -11.17
C GLY A 65 -0.62 -5.13 -11.17
N CYS A 66 -0.08 -4.81 -9.99
CA CYS A 66 1.26 -4.25 -9.86
C CYS A 66 2.33 -5.35 -9.96
N ASP A 67 3.57 -4.95 -10.23
CA ASP A 67 4.66 -5.89 -10.43
C ASP A 67 5.20 -6.37 -9.09
N TRP A 68 5.34 -5.43 -8.14
CA TRP A 68 5.82 -5.69 -6.78
C TRP A 68 4.90 -5.09 -5.71
N ILE A 69 4.88 -5.72 -4.53
CA ILE A 69 4.33 -5.16 -3.30
C ILE A 69 5.43 -5.16 -2.23
N VAL A 70 5.70 -4.01 -1.62
CA VAL A 70 6.47 -3.92 -0.38
C VAL A 70 5.50 -4.05 0.77
N GLY A 71 5.50 -5.19 1.45
CA GLY A 71 4.61 -5.50 2.55
C GLY A 71 5.30 -5.38 3.90
N ASN A 72 4.64 -4.82 4.91
CA ASN A 72 5.14 -4.81 6.28
C ASN A 72 4.02 -5.10 7.29
N ASP A 73 4.35 -5.83 8.36
CA ASP A 73 3.44 -6.09 9.46
C ASP A 73 3.50 -4.92 10.45
N VAL A 74 2.34 -4.30 10.73
CA VAL A 74 2.21 -3.14 11.63
C VAL A 74 1.42 -3.47 12.90
N SER A 75 1.20 -4.75 13.20
CA SER A 75 0.49 -5.18 14.42
C SER A 75 1.20 -4.73 15.70
N ASP A 76 2.52 -4.93 15.77
CA ASP A 76 3.35 -4.65 16.96
C ASP A 76 4.22 -3.39 16.82
N GLU A 77 4.22 -2.74 15.65
CA GLU A 77 4.99 -1.53 15.39
C GLU A 77 4.12 -0.28 15.45
N VAL A 78 4.43 0.63 16.39
CA VAL A 78 3.82 1.96 16.41
C VAL A 78 4.25 2.72 15.15
N PHE A 79 3.27 3.23 14.38
CA PHE A 79 3.52 4.18 13.29
C PHE A 79 4.49 5.27 13.76
N GLY A 80 5.72 5.25 13.26
CA GLY A 80 6.79 6.17 13.68
C GLY A 80 8.07 5.52 14.21
N SER A 81 8.13 4.19 14.36
CA SER A 81 9.37 3.47 14.66
C SER A 81 10.47 3.74 13.61
N ASP A 82 11.74 3.74 14.02
CA ASP A 82 12.87 3.96 13.10
C ASP A 82 13.24 2.71 12.27
N GLY A 83 12.92 1.52 12.80
CA GLY A 83 13.20 0.24 12.17
C GLY A 83 11.94 -0.40 11.60
N ASN A 84 12.05 -1.02 10.43
CA ASN A 84 10.95 -1.70 9.73
C ASN A 84 11.43 -3.06 9.20
N ALA A 85 10.66 -4.12 9.44
CA ALA A 85 10.83 -5.40 8.77
C ALA A 85 9.83 -5.47 7.60
N VAL A 86 10.33 -5.69 6.39
CA VAL A 86 9.49 -5.69 5.19
C VAL A 86 9.74 -6.93 4.36
N THR A 87 8.77 -7.35 3.58
CA THR A 87 8.94 -8.39 2.57
C THR A 87 8.60 -7.80 1.21
N LEU A 88 9.51 -7.97 0.25
CA LEU A 88 9.24 -7.63 -1.15
C LEU A 88 8.57 -8.83 -1.83
N PHE A 89 7.30 -8.68 -2.17
CA PHE A 89 6.51 -9.67 -2.89
C PHE A 89 6.60 -9.37 -4.39
N THR A 90 7.03 -10.35 -5.17
CA THR A 90 7.11 -10.26 -6.63
C THR A 90 6.44 -11.47 -7.28
N GLN A 91 6.21 -11.41 -8.60
CA GLN A 91 5.73 -12.59 -9.34
C GLN A 91 6.70 -13.79 -9.26
N GLY A 92 7.99 -13.54 -9.03
CA GLY A 92 9.04 -14.58 -8.92
C GLY A 92 9.23 -15.15 -7.52
N GLY A 93 8.56 -14.60 -6.49
CA GLY A 93 8.71 -15.03 -5.11
C GLY A 93 8.77 -13.88 -4.11
N ASP A 94 8.94 -14.26 -2.85
CA ASP A 94 8.95 -13.35 -1.70
C ASP A 94 10.35 -13.20 -1.16
N GLU A 95 10.80 -11.97 -0.96
CA GLU A 95 12.13 -11.64 -0.47
C GLU A 95 12.00 -10.95 0.90
N PRO A 96 12.15 -11.68 2.02
CA PRO A 96 12.07 -11.09 3.35
C PRO A 96 13.30 -10.24 3.65
N TRP A 97 13.08 -9.03 4.15
CA TRP A 97 14.12 -8.12 4.61
C TRP A 97 14.01 -7.97 6.12
N PRO A 98 15.05 -8.37 6.88
CA PRO A 98 15.03 -8.29 8.34
C PRO A 98 14.89 -6.85 8.80
N ARG A 99 14.51 -6.68 10.08
CA ARG A 99 14.33 -5.36 10.68
C ARG A 99 15.59 -4.53 10.53
N GLN A 100 15.45 -3.38 9.86
CA GLN A 100 16.52 -2.44 9.57
C GLN A 100 15.95 -1.02 9.53
N SER A 101 16.80 0.01 9.45
CA SER A 101 16.30 1.38 9.39
C SER A 101 15.47 1.63 8.11
N LYS A 102 14.52 2.58 8.17
CA LYS A 102 13.77 3.00 6.96
C LYS A 102 14.68 3.45 5.83
N THR A 103 15.82 4.06 6.14
CA THR A 103 16.84 4.46 5.16
C THR A 103 17.47 3.25 4.47
N GLU A 104 17.79 2.18 5.21
CA GLU A 104 18.31 0.95 4.62
C GLU A 104 17.26 0.24 3.76
N VAL A 105 16.00 0.17 4.22
CA VAL A 105 14.88 -0.34 3.39
C VAL A 105 14.76 0.43 2.09
N ALA A 106 14.78 1.77 2.16
CA ALA A 106 14.67 2.63 0.98
C ALA A 106 15.85 2.45 0.02
N ARG A 107 17.09 2.38 0.54
CA ARG A 107 18.30 2.13 -0.27
C ARG A 107 18.22 0.77 -0.96
N LYS A 108 17.83 -0.28 -0.23
CA LYS A 108 17.68 -1.62 -0.78
C LYS A 108 16.60 -1.66 -1.87
N LEU A 109 15.45 -1.04 -1.64
CA LEU A 109 14.38 -0.94 -2.65
C LEU A 109 14.84 -0.18 -3.90
N ALA A 110 15.50 0.97 -3.74
CA ALA A 110 16.02 1.75 -4.86
C ALA A 110 17.03 0.92 -5.69
N GLN A 111 17.89 0.15 -5.03
CA GLN A 111 18.83 -0.75 -5.71
C GLN A 111 18.10 -1.83 -6.51
N ARG A 112 17.08 -2.48 -5.92
CA ARG A 112 16.27 -3.49 -6.63
C ARG A 112 15.57 -2.90 -7.85
N ILE A 113 15.00 -1.70 -7.73
CA ILE A 113 14.39 -0.97 -8.85
C ILE A 113 15.43 -0.71 -9.95
N ALA A 114 16.61 -0.19 -9.59
CA ALA A 114 17.67 0.09 -10.55
C ALA A 114 18.12 -1.19 -11.29
N ASP A 115 18.27 -2.31 -10.57
CA ASP A 115 18.71 -3.57 -11.16
C ASP A 115 17.64 -4.19 -12.07
N HIS A 116 16.36 -4.02 -11.77
CA HIS A 116 15.26 -4.40 -12.67
C HIS A 116 15.33 -3.72 -14.04
N PHE A 117 15.85 -2.48 -14.11
CA PHE A 117 15.98 -1.74 -15.35
C PHE A 117 17.31 -1.92 -16.09
N LYS A 118 18.28 -2.63 -15.48
CA LYS A 118 19.55 -2.96 -16.13
C LYS A 118 19.48 -4.27 -16.92
N ALA A 119 18.58 -5.17 -16.52
CA ALA A 119 18.31 -6.43 -17.22
C ALA A 119 17.39 -6.19 -18.42
#